data_AF-A0A4Q9L6I3-F1
#
_entry.id   AF-A0A4Q9L6I3-F1
#
_cell.length_a   1.000
_cell.length_b   1.000
_cell.length_c   1.000
_cell.angle_alpha   90.00
_cell.angle_beta   90.00
_cell.angle_gamma   90.00
#
_symmetry.space_group_name_H-M   'P 1'
#
loop_
_entity.id
_entity.type
_entity.pdbx_description
1 polymer ?
#
loop_
_entity_poly.entity_id
_entity_poly.type
_entity_poly.pdbx_seq_one_letter_code
_entity_poly.pdbx_strand_id
1 'polypeptide(L)'
;MANSANSNPFFKTTEFQIAAIVIFALIILSFIVIGIGITKATRIIKNFEKDFRLISETEEFKESVIKLKRSKFAAFSISGNSLVFSILEFNNSDMKVEEFFKVLERDEKNEVVSAFRSLILLKSFRTDNSLFLKVTDNCGFFAKIGFWFKSNHHTVYEINKISKFIYKEQKKAPKTQNMTTIFLNILNDDKLEVFENKINFFPEKLENFSMYFVFEPLKIRHDSFNLFDLIIFISQKVRKTNN
;
A
#
# COMPACT_ATOMS: atom_id res chain seq x y z
N MET A 1 -53.62 15.45 -42.59
CA MET A 1 -52.75 15.37 -41.41
C MET A 1 -51.44 14.74 -41.85
N ALA A 2 -50.44 15.56 -42.17
CA ALA A 2 -49.14 15.10 -42.65
C ALA A 2 -48.16 15.03 -41.46
N ASN A 3 -47.88 13.82 -40.97
CA ASN A 3 -46.72 13.58 -40.13
C ASN A 3 -45.52 13.32 -41.04
N SER A 4 -44.92 14.39 -41.58
CA SER A 4 -43.59 14.30 -42.18
C SER A 4 -42.57 14.23 -41.05
N ALA A 5 -42.37 13.03 -40.50
CA ALA A 5 -41.19 12.76 -39.71
C ALA A 5 -39.98 12.85 -40.67
N ASN A 6 -39.33 14.01 -40.71
CA ASN A 6 -38.06 14.23 -41.38
C ASN A 6 -37.00 13.34 -40.72
N SER A 7 -36.94 12.07 -41.12
CA SER A 7 -35.83 11.19 -40.77
C SER A 7 -34.62 11.66 -41.56
N ASN A 8 -33.66 12.28 -40.88
CA ASN A 8 -32.42 12.79 -41.47
C ASN A 8 -31.76 11.66 -42.31
N PRO A 9 -31.56 11.82 -43.64
CA PRO A 9 -31.14 10.73 -44.53
C PRO A 9 -29.79 10.11 -44.14
N PHE A 10 -28.99 10.83 -43.35
CA PHE A 10 -27.74 10.37 -42.74
C PHE A 10 -27.89 9.08 -41.92
N PHE A 11 -28.96 8.91 -41.15
CA PHE A 11 -29.15 7.71 -40.30
C PHE A 11 -29.52 6.44 -41.07
N LYS A 12 -29.83 6.57 -42.38
CA LYS A 12 -30.19 5.46 -43.26
C LYS A 12 -29.03 4.98 -44.13
N THR A 13 -27.87 5.64 -44.08
CA THR A 13 -26.72 5.21 -44.87
C THR A 13 -26.13 3.92 -44.31
N THR A 14 -25.61 3.07 -45.19
CA THR A 14 -25.00 1.79 -44.81
C THR A 14 -23.80 2.01 -43.90
N GLU A 15 -23.03 3.08 -44.13
CA GLU A 15 -21.88 3.45 -43.29
C GLU A 15 -22.31 3.80 -41.86
N PHE A 16 -23.38 4.58 -41.70
CA PHE A 16 -23.91 4.93 -40.38
C PHE A 16 -24.40 3.67 -39.64
N GLN A 17 -25.12 2.78 -40.33
CA GLN A 17 -25.62 1.54 -39.73
C GLN A 17 -24.49 0.62 -39.27
N ILE A 18 -23.44 0.46 -40.09
CA ILE A 18 -22.24 -0.32 -39.71
C ILE A 18 -21.57 0.32 -38.49
N ALA A 19 -21.35 1.64 -38.50
CA ALA A 19 -20.75 2.35 -37.38
C ALA A 19 -21.57 2.19 -36.09
N ALA A 20 -22.90 2.30 -36.18
CA ALA A 20 -23.80 2.13 -35.04
C ALA A 20 -23.72 0.71 -34.46
N ILE A 21 -23.69 -0.33 -35.31
CA ILE A 21 -23.53 -1.73 -34.87
C ILE A 21 -22.18 -1.92 -34.17
N VAL A 22 -21.09 -1.39 -34.73
CA VAL A 22 -19.75 -1.50 -34.15
C VAL A 22 -19.70 -0.80 -32.79
N ILE A 23 -20.23 0.43 -32.68
CA ILE A 23 -20.28 1.17 -31.42
C ILE A 23 -21.10 0.40 -30.37
N PHE A 24 -22.26 -0.13 -30.76
CA PHE A 24 -23.10 -0.91 -29.85
C PHE A 24 -22.39 -2.17 -29.35
N ALA A 25 -21.69 -2.89 -30.22
CA ALA A 25 -20.88 -4.05 -29.84
C ALA A 25 -19.75 -3.68 -28.87
N LEU A 26 -19.05 -2.56 -29.10
CA LEU A 26 -18.02 -2.06 -28.20
C LEU A 26 -18.57 -1.65 -26.82
N ILE A 27 -19.76 -1.06 -26.79
CA ILE A 27 -20.46 -0.71 -25.54
C ILE A 27 -20.78 -1.98 -24.74
N ILE A 28 -21.33 -3.02 -25.38
CA ILE A 28 -21.62 -4.31 -24.72
C ILE A 28 -20.33 -4.93 -24.17
N LEU A 29 -19.27 -4.96 -24.97
CA LEU A 29 -17.98 -5.51 -24.53
C LEU A 29 -17.44 -4.75 -23.31
N SER A 30 -17.58 -3.42 -23.30
CA SER A 30 -17.18 -2.57 -22.18
C SER A 30 -17.97 -2.92 -20.91
N PHE A 31 -19.28 -3.10 -21.00
CA PHE A 31 -20.10 -3.52 -19.86
C PHE A 31 -19.70 -4.89 -19.31
N ILE A 32 -19.38 -5.86 -20.18
CA ILE A 32 -18.89 -7.18 -19.77
C ILE A 32 -17.58 -7.05 -18.98
N VAL A 33 -16.62 -6.27 -19.50
CA VAL A 33 -15.32 -6.04 -18.84
C VAL A 33 -15.51 -5.37 -17.48
N ILE A 34 -16.39 -4.36 -17.40
CA ILE A 34 -16.71 -3.67 -16.14
C ILE A 34 -17.35 -4.63 -15.15
N GLY A 35 -18.33 -5.44 -15.58
CA GLY A 35 -19.01 -6.42 -14.71
C GLY A 35 -18.05 -7.47 -14.14
N ILE A 36 -17.16 -8.02 -14.96
CA ILE A 36 -16.09 -8.92 -14.52
C ILE A 36 -15.17 -8.21 -13.52
N GLY A 37 -14.81 -6.95 -13.81
CA GLY A 37 -13.95 -6.15 -12.97
C GLY A 37 -14.53 -5.92 -11.58
N ILE A 38 -15.78 -5.45 -11.51
CA ILE A 38 -16.51 -5.23 -10.25
C ILE A 38 -16.61 -6.52 -9.44
N THR A 39 -16.90 -7.65 -10.10
CA THR A 39 -17.00 -8.96 -9.43
C THR A 39 -15.66 -9.36 -8.81
N LYS A 40 -14.56 -9.22 -9.55
CA LYS A 40 -13.21 -9.52 -9.04
C LYS A 40 -12.82 -8.59 -7.90
N ALA A 41 -12.99 -7.27 -8.04
CA ALA A 41 -12.68 -6.30 -6.99
C ALA A 41 -13.49 -6.59 -5.72
N THR A 42 -14.80 -6.88 -5.85
CA THR A 42 -15.66 -7.22 -4.72
C THR A 42 -15.18 -8.46 -3.98
N ARG A 43 -14.71 -9.49 -4.68
CA ARG A 43 -14.16 -10.69 -4.06
C ARG A 43 -12.87 -10.37 -3.28
N ILE A 44 -11.96 -9.59 -3.88
CA ILE A 44 -10.71 -9.18 -3.23
C ILE A 44 -11.02 -8.39 -1.95
N ILE A 45 -11.95 -7.44 -2.02
CA ILE A 45 -12.38 -6.63 -0.88
C ILE A 45 -12.95 -7.52 0.23
N LYS A 46 -13.88 -8.43 -0.09
CA LYS A 46 -14.47 -9.34 0.91
C LYS A 46 -13.44 -10.22 1.61
N ASN A 47 -12.47 -10.75 0.86
CA ASN A 47 -11.40 -11.58 1.42
C ASN A 47 -10.50 -10.74 2.34
N PHE A 48 -10.11 -9.55 1.89
CA PHE A 48 -9.33 -8.62 2.67
C PHE A 48 -10.06 -8.20 3.96
N GLU A 49 -11.34 -7.81 3.90
CA GLU A 49 -12.13 -7.42 5.07
C GLU A 49 -12.28 -8.56 6.08
N LYS A 50 -12.45 -9.80 5.60
CA LYS A 50 -12.50 -10.98 6.45
C LYS A 50 -11.20 -11.14 7.23
N ASP A 51 -10.07 -11.08 6.53
CA ASP A 51 -8.75 -11.23 7.14
C ASP A 51 -8.43 -10.07 8.09
N PHE A 52 -8.80 -8.85 7.69
CA PHE A 52 -8.62 -7.65 8.48
C PHE A 52 -9.31 -7.76 9.82
N ARG A 53 -10.61 -8.12 9.82
CA ARG A 53 -11.39 -8.27 11.05
C ARG A 53 -10.78 -9.29 12.01
N LEU A 54 -10.40 -10.45 11.48
CA LEU A 54 -9.79 -11.52 12.28
C LEU A 54 -8.51 -11.05 12.98
N ILE A 55 -7.68 -10.27 12.28
CA ILE A 55 -6.41 -9.76 12.82
C ILE A 55 -6.65 -8.57 13.75
N SER A 56 -7.55 -7.65 13.39
CA SER A 56 -7.80 -6.41 14.13
C SER A 56 -8.43 -6.64 15.50
N GLU A 57 -9.14 -7.75 15.67
CA GLU A 57 -9.77 -8.13 16.94
C GLU A 57 -8.74 -8.61 17.99
N THR A 58 -7.50 -8.94 17.59
CA THR A 58 -6.45 -9.42 18.50
C THR A 58 -5.91 -8.31 19.40
N GLU A 59 -5.60 -8.63 20.65
CA GLU A 59 -4.96 -7.67 21.58
C GLU A 59 -3.62 -7.19 21.06
N GLU A 60 -2.87 -8.09 20.43
CA GLU A 60 -1.57 -7.74 19.86
C GLU A 60 -1.69 -6.66 18.77
N PHE A 61 -2.72 -6.74 17.92
CA PHE A 61 -3.00 -5.71 16.93
C PHE A 61 -3.29 -4.37 17.61
N LYS A 62 -4.22 -4.34 18.57
CA LYS A 62 -4.63 -3.11 19.28
C LYS A 62 -3.45 -2.44 19.97
N GLU A 63 -2.63 -3.20 20.68
CA GLU A 63 -1.41 -2.70 21.32
C GLU A 63 -0.42 -2.11 20.30
N SER A 64 -0.26 -2.77 19.16
CA SER A 64 0.65 -2.30 18.10
C SER A 64 0.14 -1.01 17.47
N VAL A 65 -1.18 -0.88 17.27
CA VAL A 65 -1.80 0.36 16.78
C VAL A 65 -1.58 1.50 17.78
N ILE A 66 -1.77 1.27 19.09
CA ILE A 66 -1.51 2.29 20.12
C ILE A 66 -0.06 2.76 20.07
N LYS A 67 0.89 1.82 20.00
CA LYS A 67 2.33 2.14 19.90
C LYS A 67 2.65 2.93 18.63
N LEU A 68 2.09 2.54 17.49
CA LEU A 68 2.33 3.23 16.23
C LEU A 68 1.67 4.61 16.19
N LYS A 69 0.48 4.78 16.79
CA LYS A 69 -0.17 6.09 16.94
C LYS A 69 0.67 7.05 17.78
N ARG A 70 1.31 6.54 18.83
CA ARG A 70 2.21 7.32 19.68
C ARG A 70 3.47 7.76 18.92
N SER A 71 4.14 6.83 18.25
CA SER A 71 5.45 7.13 17.65
C SER A 71 5.39 7.68 16.22
N LYS A 72 4.31 7.39 15.49
CA LYS A 72 4.10 7.70 14.06
C LYS A 72 5.22 7.23 13.13
N PHE A 73 6.03 6.28 13.61
CA PHE A 73 7.24 5.88 12.93
C PHE A 73 7.46 4.37 13.03
N ALA A 74 7.66 3.75 11.86
CA ALA A 74 7.94 2.32 11.74
C ALA A 74 8.95 2.05 10.63
N ALA A 75 9.46 0.83 10.59
CA ALA A 75 10.38 0.40 9.55
C ALA A 75 10.25 -1.08 9.23
N PHE A 76 10.52 -1.42 7.97
CA PHE A 76 10.87 -2.77 7.53
C PHE A 76 12.37 -2.85 7.28
N SER A 77 13.05 -3.63 8.11
CA SER A 77 14.49 -3.83 8.05
C SER A 77 14.82 -5.14 7.38
N ILE A 78 15.52 -5.08 6.26
CA ILE A 78 15.96 -6.21 5.44
C ILE A 78 17.45 -6.43 5.66
N SER A 79 17.81 -7.64 6.09
CA SER A 79 19.21 -8.07 6.20
C SER A 79 19.32 -9.53 5.78
N GLY A 80 19.98 -9.79 4.66
CA GLY A 80 20.01 -11.11 4.04
C GLY A 80 18.61 -11.66 3.77
N ASN A 81 18.28 -12.82 4.34
CA ASN A 81 16.95 -13.44 4.22
C ASN A 81 15.99 -13.06 5.35
N SER A 82 16.41 -12.22 6.31
CA SER A 82 15.57 -11.79 7.41
C SER A 82 14.89 -10.47 7.09
N LEU A 83 13.58 -10.41 7.33
CA LEU A 83 12.79 -9.19 7.31
C LEU A 83 12.15 -9.01 8.68
N VAL A 84 12.35 -7.82 9.25
CA VAL A 84 11.81 -7.45 10.56
C VAL A 84 10.98 -6.19 10.41
N PHE A 85 9.74 -6.24 10.90
CA PHE A 85 8.95 -5.04 11.12
C PHE A 85 9.25 -4.49 12.51
N SER A 86 9.43 -3.17 12.61
CA SER A 86 9.68 -2.48 13.88
C SER A 86 8.85 -1.21 13.99
N ILE A 87 8.28 -0.96 15.17
CA ILE A 87 7.76 0.35 15.57
C ILE A 87 8.88 1.05 16.34
N LEU A 88 9.24 2.24 15.87
CA LEU A 88 10.40 2.99 16.31
C LEU A 88 9.97 4.27 17.01
N GLU A 89 10.73 4.70 18.00
CA GLU A 89 10.57 5.99 18.70
C GLU A 89 11.95 6.55 19.01
N PHE A 90 12.06 7.86 19.24
CA PHE A 90 13.31 8.48 19.65
C PHE A 90 13.45 8.46 21.17
N ASN A 91 14.63 8.06 21.68
CA ASN A 91 14.88 7.94 23.11
C ASN A 91 15.14 9.32 23.75
N ASN A 92 14.09 10.04 24.16
CA ASN A 92 14.18 11.32 24.87
C ASN A 92 15.16 12.33 24.23
N SER A 93 15.48 12.18 22.95
CA SER A 93 16.27 13.12 22.19
C SER A 93 15.38 14.25 21.70
N ASP A 94 15.91 15.47 21.63
CA ASP A 94 15.23 16.59 20.99
C ASP A 94 14.88 16.32 19.51
N MET A 95 15.52 15.30 18.91
CA MET A 95 15.29 14.86 17.54
C MET A 95 13.86 14.35 17.36
N LYS A 96 13.15 14.99 16.44
CA LYS A 96 11.82 14.59 16.00
C LYS A 96 11.91 13.73 14.74
N VAL A 97 10.83 13.00 14.44
CA VAL A 97 10.73 12.16 13.23
C VAL A 97 11.01 12.98 11.97
N GLU A 98 10.47 14.19 11.88
CA GLU A 98 10.68 15.08 10.73
C GLU A 98 12.16 15.50 10.57
N GLU A 99 12.87 15.64 11.68
CA GLU A 99 14.30 15.97 11.66
C GLU A 99 15.14 14.78 11.21
N PHE A 100 14.78 13.58 11.64
CA PHE A 100 15.43 12.35 11.18
C PHE A 100 15.36 12.20 9.66
N PHE A 101 14.19 12.43 9.04
CA PHE A 101 14.08 12.37 7.58
C PHE A 101 14.90 13.44 6.88
N LYS A 102 15.01 14.66 7.43
CA LYS A 102 15.94 15.68 6.91
C LYS A 102 17.39 15.25 6.98
N VAL A 103 17.80 14.57 8.06
CA VAL A 103 19.15 14.01 8.19
C VAL A 103 19.38 12.93 7.13
N LEU A 104 18.38 12.06 6.87
CA LEU A 104 18.49 11.07 5.80
C LEU A 104 18.67 11.73 4.44
N GLU A 105 17.91 12.79 4.13
CA GLU A 105 17.98 13.53 2.86
C GLU A 105 19.33 14.19 2.61
N ARG A 106 20.00 14.67 3.67
CA ARG A 106 21.34 15.29 3.56
C ARG A 106 22.45 14.31 3.19
N ASP A 107 22.21 13.00 3.33
CA ASP A 107 23.20 11.95 3.00
C ASP A 107 24.52 12.08 3.79
N GLU A 108 24.46 12.70 4.99
CA GLU A 108 25.63 12.83 5.85
C GLU A 108 25.79 11.58 6.73
N LYS A 109 26.60 10.62 6.29
CA LYS A 109 26.77 9.29 6.91
C LYS A 109 26.88 9.32 8.44
N ASN A 110 27.68 10.24 8.99
CA ASN A 110 27.89 10.32 10.44
C ASN A 110 26.64 10.80 11.19
N GLU A 111 25.93 11.78 10.64
CA GLU A 111 24.66 12.26 11.19
C GLU A 111 23.60 11.16 11.12
N VAL A 112 23.50 10.48 9.97
CA VAL A 112 22.59 9.35 9.78
C VAL A 112 22.86 8.26 10.82
N VAL A 113 24.11 7.79 10.97
CA VAL A 113 24.45 6.76 11.95
C VAL A 113 24.13 7.21 13.38
N SER A 114 24.39 8.47 13.72
CA SER A 114 24.04 9.04 15.03
C SER A 114 22.53 9.04 15.26
N ALA A 115 21.76 9.49 14.26
CA ALA A 115 20.31 9.54 14.30
C ALA A 115 19.71 8.13 14.45
N PHE A 116 20.24 7.13 13.74
CA PHE A 116 19.86 5.73 13.92
C PHE A 116 20.11 5.20 15.33
N ARG A 117 21.21 5.59 15.99
CA ARG A 117 21.54 5.17 17.36
C ARG A 117 20.60 5.76 18.41
N SER A 118 19.93 6.87 18.10
CA SER A 118 18.95 7.49 19.00
C SER A 118 17.57 6.80 18.98
N LEU A 119 17.38 5.86 18.04
CA LEU A 119 16.14 5.10 17.92
C LEU A 119 16.04 3.99 18.96
N ILE A 120 14.86 3.89 19.57
CA ILE A 120 14.43 2.78 20.41
C ILE A 120 13.33 1.97 19.73
N LEU A 121 13.36 0.67 20.01
CA LEU A 121 12.38 -0.30 19.52
C LEU A 121 11.21 -0.40 20.51
N LEU A 122 10.02 0.03 20.10
CA LEU A 122 8.80 -0.14 20.90
C LEU A 122 8.16 -1.51 20.71
N LYS A 123 8.34 -2.06 19.50
CA LYS A 123 7.89 -3.40 19.13
C LYS A 123 8.65 -3.84 17.90
N SER A 124 8.99 -5.12 17.83
CA SER A 124 9.56 -5.71 16.62
C SER A 124 9.17 -7.17 16.48
N PHE A 125 8.99 -7.63 15.26
CA PHE A 125 8.82 -9.05 14.99
C PHE A 125 9.28 -9.40 13.57
N ARG A 126 9.62 -10.68 13.37
CA ARG A 126 10.00 -11.21 12.07
C ARG A 126 8.78 -11.37 11.18
N THR A 127 8.98 -11.12 9.90
CA THR A 127 7.95 -11.25 8.86
C THR A 127 8.38 -12.27 7.81
N ASP A 128 7.41 -12.95 7.22
CA ASP A 128 7.59 -13.82 6.07
C ASP A 128 7.38 -13.02 4.78
N ASN A 129 8.47 -12.84 4.04
CA ASN A 129 8.48 -12.14 2.75
C ASN A 129 7.44 -12.70 1.76
N SER A 130 7.27 -14.02 1.73
CA SER A 130 6.38 -14.67 0.76
C SER A 130 4.91 -14.28 0.95
N LEU A 131 4.56 -13.77 2.13
CA LEU A 131 3.21 -13.34 2.47
C LEU A 131 2.88 -11.92 2.02
N PHE A 132 3.86 -11.07 1.66
CA PHE A 132 3.57 -9.70 1.19
C PHE A 132 2.70 -9.67 -0.08
N LEU A 133 2.90 -10.62 -1.00
CA LEU A 133 2.06 -10.75 -2.18
C LEU A 133 0.66 -11.30 -1.86
N LYS A 134 0.43 -11.78 -0.64
CA LYS A 134 -0.82 -12.37 -0.14
C LYS A 134 -1.53 -11.50 0.90
N VAL A 135 -1.02 -10.31 1.21
CA VAL A 135 -1.71 -9.33 2.08
C VAL A 135 -3.06 -8.97 1.50
N THR A 136 -3.11 -8.89 0.17
CA THR A 136 -4.34 -8.77 -0.62
C THR A 136 -4.26 -9.75 -1.77
N ASP A 137 -5.41 -10.22 -2.23
CA ASP A 137 -5.49 -10.99 -3.47
C ASP A 137 -4.94 -10.19 -4.66
N ASN A 138 -4.51 -10.90 -5.71
CA ASN A 138 -3.90 -10.27 -6.88
C ASN A 138 -4.86 -9.27 -7.56
N CYS A 139 -4.53 -7.98 -7.45
CA CYS A 139 -5.19 -6.88 -8.14
C CYS A 139 -4.73 -6.79 -9.63
N GLY A 140 -5.09 -7.81 -10.42
CA GLY A 140 -4.85 -7.87 -11.86
C GLY A 140 -5.68 -6.86 -12.66
N PHE A 141 -5.50 -6.81 -13.99
CA PHE A 141 -6.13 -5.82 -14.89
C PHE A 141 -7.63 -5.60 -14.64
N PHE A 142 -8.44 -6.66 -14.68
CA PHE A 142 -9.88 -6.56 -14.45
C PHE A 142 -10.23 -6.05 -13.05
N ALA A 143 -9.50 -6.48 -12.02
CA ALA A 143 -9.74 -6.00 -10.66
C ALA A 143 -9.46 -4.51 -10.53
N LYS A 144 -8.40 -4.00 -11.19
CA LYS A 144 -8.10 -2.56 -11.24
C LYS A 144 -9.25 -1.75 -11.84
N ILE A 145 -9.82 -2.23 -12.95
CA ILE A 145 -11.05 -1.63 -13.53
C ILE A 145 -12.16 -1.64 -12.48
N GLY A 146 -12.39 -2.78 -11.82
CA GLY A 146 -13.39 -2.89 -10.75
C GLY A 146 -13.20 -1.90 -9.61
N PHE A 147 -11.96 -1.65 -9.19
CA PHE A 147 -11.65 -0.67 -8.14
C PHE A 147 -11.96 0.77 -8.57
N TRP A 148 -11.79 1.14 -9.85
CA TRP A 148 -12.19 2.47 -10.35
C TRP A 148 -13.67 2.75 -10.21
N PHE A 149 -14.52 1.72 -10.26
CA PHE A 149 -15.96 1.84 -10.06
C PHE A 149 -16.40 1.67 -8.59
N LYS A 150 -15.45 1.51 -7.65
CA LYS A 150 -15.72 1.33 -6.22
C LYS A 150 -15.07 2.47 -5.43
N SER A 151 -15.80 3.59 -5.34
CA SER A 151 -15.35 4.87 -4.78
C SER A 151 -14.71 4.83 -3.39
N ASN A 152 -15.02 3.84 -2.54
CA ASN A 152 -14.57 3.79 -1.13
C ASN A 152 -13.58 2.65 -0.84
N HIS A 153 -13.16 1.89 -1.86
CA HIS A 153 -12.31 0.71 -1.67
C HIS A 153 -10.96 0.82 -2.38
N HIS A 154 -10.57 2.04 -2.73
CA HIS A 154 -9.22 2.37 -3.19
C HIS A 154 -8.16 1.99 -2.13
N THR A 155 -8.51 2.05 -0.85
CA THR A 155 -7.62 1.68 0.26
C THR A 155 -7.06 0.25 0.13
N VAL A 156 -7.88 -0.73 -0.29
CA VAL A 156 -7.41 -2.12 -0.51
C VAL A 156 -6.39 -2.17 -1.65
N TYR A 157 -6.61 -1.37 -2.69
CA TYR A 157 -5.68 -1.25 -3.81
C TYR A 157 -4.37 -0.55 -3.41
N GLU A 158 -4.41 0.49 -2.57
CA GLU A 158 -3.22 1.14 -2.03
C GLU A 158 -2.42 0.19 -1.11
N ILE A 159 -3.11 -0.61 -0.29
CA ILE A 159 -2.48 -1.69 0.50
C ILE A 159 -1.78 -2.72 -0.41
N ASN A 160 -2.40 -3.09 -1.53
CA ASN A 160 -1.77 -3.96 -2.53
C ASN A 160 -0.50 -3.32 -3.11
N LYS A 161 -0.52 -2.01 -3.40
CA LYS A 161 0.66 -1.31 -3.94
C LYS A 161 1.80 -1.27 -2.93
N ILE A 162 1.56 -0.83 -1.69
CA ILE A 162 2.63 -0.74 -0.68
C ILE A 162 3.20 -2.13 -0.34
N SER A 163 2.35 -3.15 -0.24
CA SER A 163 2.82 -4.53 0.03
C SER A 163 3.68 -5.07 -1.11
N LYS A 164 3.31 -4.79 -2.37
CA LYS A 164 4.13 -5.11 -3.54
C LYS A 164 5.43 -4.30 -3.61
N PHE A 165 5.40 -3.04 -3.18
CA PHE A 165 6.59 -2.20 -3.09
C PHE A 165 7.59 -2.81 -2.10
N ILE A 166 7.17 -3.10 -0.87
CA ILE A 166 8.03 -3.71 0.16
C ILE A 166 8.61 -5.05 -0.34
N TYR A 167 7.77 -5.90 -0.95
CA TYR A 167 8.22 -7.16 -1.56
C TYR A 167 9.29 -6.96 -2.65
N LYS A 168 9.10 -5.94 -3.51
CA LYS A 168 10.03 -5.62 -4.61
C LYS A 168 11.36 -5.13 -4.07
N GLU A 169 11.34 -4.22 -3.10
CA GLU A 169 12.57 -3.68 -2.51
C GLU A 169 13.35 -4.76 -1.74
N GLN A 170 12.66 -5.66 -1.05
CA GLN A 170 13.34 -6.83 -0.49
C GLN A 170 14.02 -7.69 -1.55
N LYS A 171 13.37 -7.96 -2.69
CA LYS A 171 13.98 -8.79 -3.75
C LYS A 171 15.24 -8.19 -4.37
N LYS A 172 15.38 -6.87 -4.31
CA LYS A 172 16.57 -6.15 -4.76
C LYS A 172 17.65 -6.04 -3.68
N ALA A 173 17.28 -6.19 -2.41
CA ALA A 173 18.20 -6.00 -1.30
C ALA A 173 19.42 -6.94 -1.42
N PRO A 174 20.63 -6.45 -1.17
CA PRO A 174 21.83 -7.27 -1.20
C PRO A 174 21.71 -8.44 -0.21
N LYS A 175 22.15 -9.64 -0.63
CA LYS A 175 22.21 -10.82 0.26
C LYS A 175 23.39 -10.77 1.25
N THR A 176 24.23 -9.73 1.17
CA THR A 176 25.40 -9.49 2.01
C THR A 176 25.02 -8.79 3.32
N GLN A 177 25.99 -8.43 4.17
CA GLN A 177 25.79 -7.75 5.47
C GLN A 177 25.18 -6.33 5.38
N ASN A 178 24.74 -5.89 4.20
CA ASN A 178 24.14 -4.57 4.03
C ASN A 178 22.68 -4.61 4.48
N MET A 179 22.26 -3.57 5.19
CA MET A 179 20.91 -3.44 5.71
C MET A 179 20.13 -2.45 4.84
N THR A 180 19.07 -2.93 4.20
CA THR A 180 18.10 -2.04 3.55
C THR A 180 16.97 -1.79 4.52
N THR A 181 16.69 -0.53 4.82
CA THR A 181 15.60 -0.14 5.71
C THR A 181 14.58 0.65 4.93
N ILE A 182 13.34 0.18 4.94
CA ILE A 182 12.19 0.91 4.39
C ILE A 182 11.49 1.58 5.58
N PHE A 183 11.66 2.87 5.69
CA PHE A 183 11.03 3.69 6.71
C PHE A 183 9.62 4.09 6.32
N LEU A 184 8.74 4.10 7.32
CA LEU A 184 7.34 4.46 7.22
C LEU A 184 7.10 5.66 8.13
N ASN A 185 7.04 6.85 7.53
CA ASN A 185 6.76 8.11 8.19
C ASN A 185 5.26 8.41 8.08
N ILE A 186 4.53 8.36 9.20
CA ILE A 186 3.10 8.65 9.21
C ILE A 186 2.91 10.14 9.50
N LEU A 187 2.74 10.92 8.43
CA LEU A 187 2.61 12.37 8.52
C LEU A 187 1.32 12.79 9.24
N ASN A 188 0.24 12.04 9.01
CA ASN A 188 -1.09 12.21 9.59
C ASN A 188 -1.91 10.91 9.41
N ASP A 189 -3.21 10.96 9.69
CA ASP A 189 -4.10 9.79 9.71
C ASP A 189 -4.36 9.16 8.32
N ASP A 190 -4.03 9.85 7.22
CA ASP A 190 -4.30 9.43 5.84
C ASP A 190 -3.06 9.41 4.92
N LYS A 191 -1.98 10.09 5.27
CA LYS A 191 -0.78 10.25 4.43
C LYS A 191 0.43 9.56 5.04
N LEU A 192 0.98 8.64 4.27
CA LEU A 192 2.21 7.92 4.55
C LEU A 192 3.30 8.39 3.59
N GLU A 193 4.47 8.70 4.14
CA GLU A 193 5.70 8.82 3.39
C GLU A 193 6.55 7.57 3.61
N VAL A 194 6.97 6.94 2.53
CA VAL A 194 7.83 5.77 2.54
C VAL A 194 9.18 6.18 2.02
N PHE A 195 10.20 6.00 2.85
CA PHE A 195 11.58 6.33 2.53
C PHE A 195 12.41 5.06 2.49
N GLU A 196 12.98 4.75 1.33
CA GLU A 196 13.95 3.66 1.21
C GLU A 196 15.33 4.21 1.55
N ASN A 197 16.00 3.55 2.50
CA ASN A 197 17.37 3.85 2.87
C ASN A 197 18.22 2.58 2.77
N LYS A 198 19.23 2.60 1.90
CA LYS A 198 20.23 1.53 1.82
C LYS A 198 21.46 1.93 2.63
N ILE A 199 21.58 1.42 3.86
CA ILE A 199 22.81 1.62 4.63
C ILE A 199 23.82 0.56 4.20
N ASN A 200 24.74 0.98 3.34
CA ASN A 200 25.98 0.26 3.14
C ASN A 200 26.95 0.70 4.26
N PHE A 201 27.22 -0.17 5.23
CA PHE A 201 28.11 0.15 6.36
C PHE A 201 29.54 0.53 5.90
N PHE A 202 29.95 0.10 4.70
CA PHE A 202 31.22 0.45 4.03
C PHE A 202 30.97 0.75 2.53
N PRO A 203 31.76 1.66 1.92
CA PRO A 203 31.34 2.88 1.18
C PRO A 203 30.76 2.60 -0.23
N GLU A 204 30.02 3.47 -0.94
CA GLU A 204 29.74 4.92 -0.84
C GLU A 204 28.49 5.24 -1.71
N LYS A 205 27.34 5.51 -1.07
CA LYS A 205 26.16 6.27 -1.52
C LYS A 205 24.96 5.84 -0.69
N LEU A 206 24.24 6.79 -0.10
CA LEU A 206 22.83 6.53 0.18
C LEU A 206 22.03 6.78 -1.10
N GLU A 207 21.36 5.74 -1.58
CA GLU A 207 20.26 5.92 -2.52
C GLU A 207 19.00 6.15 -1.71
N ASN A 208 18.60 7.42 -1.64
CA ASN A 208 17.38 7.83 -0.96
C ASN A 208 16.24 7.92 -1.98
N PHE A 209 15.18 7.16 -1.75
CA PHE A 209 13.95 7.25 -2.52
C PHE A 209 12.79 7.51 -1.57
N SER A 210 12.07 8.61 -1.78
CA SER A 210 10.82 8.88 -1.07
C SER A 210 9.62 8.74 -2.00
N MET A 211 8.54 8.16 -1.48
CA MET A 211 7.25 8.14 -2.14
C MET A 211 6.12 8.35 -1.14
N TYR A 212 5.03 8.95 -1.60
CA TYR A 212 3.85 9.18 -0.78
C TYR A 212 2.72 8.22 -1.16
N PHE A 213 2.00 7.77 -0.15
CA PHE A 213 0.73 7.07 -0.28
C PHE A 213 -0.33 7.83 0.49
N VAL A 214 -1.52 7.93 -0.09
CA VAL A 214 -2.70 8.52 0.56
C VAL A 214 -3.74 7.43 0.69
N PHE A 215 -4.26 7.26 1.90
CA PHE A 215 -5.21 6.22 2.26
C PHE A 215 -6.50 6.87 2.74
N GLU A 216 -7.59 6.52 2.09
CA GLU A 216 -8.90 6.80 2.66
C GLU A 216 -9.15 5.85 3.84
N PRO A 217 -9.86 6.31 4.90
CA PRO A 217 -10.27 5.44 5.98
C PRO A 217 -11.03 4.22 5.44
N LEU A 218 -10.57 3.03 5.82
CA LEU A 218 -11.21 1.80 5.46
C LEU A 218 -12.49 1.64 6.28
N LYS A 219 -13.63 1.61 5.59
CA LYS A 219 -14.93 1.37 6.23
C LYS A 219 -15.30 -0.10 6.12
N ILE A 220 -15.42 -0.78 7.25
CA ILE A 220 -15.96 -2.14 7.32
C ILE A 220 -17.20 -2.08 8.20
N ARG A 221 -18.38 -2.25 7.58
CA ARG A 221 -19.68 -2.10 8.26
C ARG A 221 -19.81 -0.71 8.91
N HIS A 222 -19.87 -0.64 10.24
CA HIS A 222 -20.02 0.59 11.01
C HIS A 222 -18.69 1.14 11.54
N ASP A 223 -17.60 0.38 11.40
CA ASP A 223 -16.29 0.74 11.91
C ASP A 223 -15.46 1.41 10.81
N SER A 224 -14.60 2.34 11.22
CA SER A 224 -13.67 3.05 10.36
C SER A 224 -12.25 2.85 10.88
N PHE A 225 -11.37 2.40 10.00
CA PHE A 225 -9.97 2.12 10.29
C PHE A 225 -9.08 3.08 9.52
N ASN A 226 -8.09 3.66 10.19
CA ASN A 226 -7.21 4.67 9.62
C ASN A 226 -5.85 4.07 9.21
N LEU A 227 -4.95 4.91 8.69
CA LEU A 227 -3.64 4.47 8.20
C LEU A 227 -2.86 3.63 9.21
N PHE A 228 -2.92 3.96 10.50
CA PHE A 228 -2.22 3.21 11.55
C PHE A 228 -2.70 1.76 11.61
N ASP A 229 -4.02 1.55 11.54
CA ASP A 229 -4.63 0.22 11.52
C ASP A 229 -4.18 -0.58 10.29
N LEU A 230 -4.10 0.08 9.13
CA LEU A 230 -3.70 -0.56 7.87
C LEU A 230 -2.24 -1.00 7.86
N ILE A 231 -1.34 -0.17 8.39
CA ILE A 231 0.10 -0.51 8.47
C ILE A 231 0.33 -1.67 9.43
N ILE A 232 -0.34 -1.64 10.60
CA ILE A 232 -0.28 -2.76 11.53
C ILE A 232 -0.90 -4.01 10.90
N PHE A 233 -2.00 -3.90 10.17
CA PHE A 233 -2.59 -5.04 9.47
C PHE A 233 -1.61 -5.67 8.49
N ILE A 234 -0.97 -4.86 7.62
CA ILE A 234 0.04 -5.37 6.67
C ILE A 234 1.11 -6.14 7.44
N SER A 235 1.69 -5.52 8.48
CA SER A 235 2.77 -6.12 9.26
C SER A 235 2.37 -7.42 9.96
N GLN A 236 1.18 -7.48 10.57
CA GLN A 236 0.68 -8.68 11.25
C GLN A 236 0.30 -9.78 10.26
N LYS A 237 -0.29 -9.43 9.11
CA LYS A 237 -0.67 -10.39 8.06
C LYS A 237 0.52 -11.12 7.47
N VAL A 238 1.68 -10.47 7.43
CA VAL A 238 2.95 -11.06 6.96
C VAL A 238 3.81 -11.56 8.11
N ARG A 239 3.34 -11.52 9.36
CA ARG A 239 4.16 -11.93 10.50
C ARG A 239 4.50 -13.42 10.41
N LYS A 240 5.76 -13.74 10.67
CA LYS A 240 6.20 -15.13 10.75
C LYS A 240 5.75 -15.69 12.10
N THR A 241 4.83 -16.64 12.08
CA THR A 241 4.52 -17.46 13.25
C THR A 241 5.62 -18.52 13.37
N ASN A 242 6.30 -18.56 14.52
CA ASN A 242 7.20 -19.67 14.80
C ASN A 242 6.34 -20.91 15.03
N ASN A 243 6.40 -21.87 14.10
CA ASN A 243 6.08 -23.27 14.41
C ASN A 243 7.28 -23.90 15.10
#